data_AF-A0A7W7CEQ8-F1
#
_entry.id   AF-A0A7W7CEQ8-F1
#
_cell.length_a   1.000
_cell.length_b   1.000
_cell.length_c   1.000
_cell.angle_alpha   90.00
_cell.angle_beta   90.00
_cell.angle_gamma   90.00
#
_symmetry.space_group_name_H-M   'P 1'
#
loop_
_entity.id
_entity.type
_entity.pdbx_description
1 polymer ?
#
loop_
_entity_poly.entity_id
_entity_poly.type
_entity_poly.pdbx_seq_one_letter_code
_entity_poly.pdbx_strand_id
1 'polypeptide(L)'
;MLNPEQLRADLVEFARAELGETLGDRITAVAKPGVRLVVDETSSGRSRFGGAGELPPGVEWPATQGVPMVLLAVLDLAELGELWDGFPPSGLLHFFCLNEEYDVWGLDRRWDGWRVLHVPDGTGVPTAVPDGAMTMPLRPVRFAHVCTVPSLDDGLFQWHGPERRLVADFVRAWRVRSAELGGWSEEEDDEHQIGGWPTVINGSPWWYAHFESLELTAAGELSEEARAEHERQTEEENWQIVLQLGTDGIFNWADGGLIYFGLPEKLLRAGRFDRTWAEMDSC
;
A
#
# COMPACT_ATOMS: atom_id res chain seq x y z
N MET A 1 -16.14 3.68 -15.71
CA MET A 1 -15.71 3.00 -14.47
C MET A 1 -16.91 2.95 -13.54
N LEU A 2 -17.11 1.82 -12.85
CA LEU A 2 -18.16 1.69 -11.84
C LEU A 2 -17.83 2.55 -10.63
N ASN A 3 -18.86 3.08 -9.96
CA ASN A 3 -18.70 3.79 -8.70
C ASN A 3 -18.54 2.78 -7.53
N PRO A 4 -18.14 3.23 -6.33
CA PRO A 4 -17.93 2.34 -5.18
C PRO A 4 -19.16 1.52 -4.77
N GLU A 5 -20.36 2.09 -4.89
CA GLU A 5 -21.60 1.39 -4.54
C GLU A 5 -21.90 0.24 -5.50
N GLN A 6 -21.68 0.45 -6.80
CA GLN A 6 -21.84 -0.56 -7.84
C GLN A 6 -20.82 -1.70 -7.65
N LEU A 7 -19.55 -1.36 -7.43
CA LEU A 7 -18.50 -2.37 -7.16
C LEU A 7 -18.82 -3.20 -5.91
N ARG A 8 -19.36 -2.58 -4.86
CA ARG A 8 -19.79 -3.29 -3.66
C ARG A 8 -20.97 -4.22 -3.95
N ALA A 9 -21.94 -3.77 -4.74
CA ALA A 9 -23.09 -4.61 -5.13
C ALA A 9 -22.63 -5.83 -5.95
N ASP A 10 -21.73 -5.62 -6.92
CA ASP A 10 -21.11 -6.69 -7.71
C ASP A 10 -20.36 -7.70 -6.83
N LEU A 11 -19.59 -7.21 -5.84
CA LEU A 11 -18.91 -8.07 -4.88
C LEU A 11 -19.89 -8.93 -4.09
N VAL A 12 -21.00 -8.36 -3.60
CA VAL A 12 -22.03 -9.09 -2.83
C VAL A 12 -22.68 -10.17 -3.68
N GLU A 13 -23.09 -9.85 -4.91
CA GLU A 13 -23.69 -10.82 -5.82
C GLU A 13 -22.71 -11.96 -6.13
N PHE A 14 -21.48 -11.61 -6.49
CA PHE A 14 -20.45 -12.58 -6.83
C PHE A 14 -20.08 -13.48 -5.64
N ALA A 15 -19.89 -12.90 -4.45
CA ALA A 15 -19.56 -13.66 -3.25
C ALA A 15 -20.67 -14.64 -2.85
N ARG A 16 -21.95 -14.23 -2.95
CA ARG A 16 -23.07 -15.14 -2.67
C ARG A 16 -23.17 -16.27 -3.68
N ALA A 17 -22.85 -16.01 -4.96
CA ALA A 17 -22.86 -17.03 -6.00
C ALA A 17 -21.75 -18.09 -5.79
N GLU A 18 -20.53 -17.65 -5.48
CA GLU A 18 -19.37 -18.54 -5.34
C GLU A 18 -19.27 -19.23 -3.97
N LEU A 19 -19.70 -18.55 -2.90
CA LEU A 19 -19.51 -19.01 -1.52
C LEU A 19 -20.82 -19.36 -0.78
N GLY A 20 -21.97 -19.09 -1.39
CA GLY A 20 -23.27 -19.14 -0.72
C GLY A 20 -23.53 -17.92 0.18
N GLU A 21 -24.79 -17.77 0.62
CA GLU A 21 -25.23 -16.58 1.36
C GLU A 21 -24.43 -16.33 2.64
N THR A 22 -24.27 -17.33 3.50
CA THR A 22 -23.62 -17.15 4.81
C THR A 22 -22.16 -16.70 4.68
N LEU A 23 -21.37 -17.38 3.85
CA LEU A 23 -19.94 -17.08 3.73
C LEU A 23 -19.70 -15.84 2.85
N GLY A 24 -20.49 -15.66 1.79
CA GLY A 24 -20.47 -14.44 0.98
C GLY A 24 -20.80 -13.19 1.80
N ASP A 25 -21.82 -13.24 2.64
CA ASP A 25 -22.18 -12.12 3.53
C ASP A 25 -21.08 -11.83 4.56
N ARG A 26 -20.43 -12.86 5.11
CA ARG A 26 -19.30 -12.68 6.04
C ARG A 26 -18.13 -11.94 5.39
N ILE A 27 -17.73 -12.32 4.17
CA ILE A 27 -16.60 -11.68 3.47
C ILE A 27 -16.97 -10.25 3.04
N THR A 28 -18.17 -10.05 2.50
CA THR A 28 -18.58 -8.72 2.02
C THR A 28 -18.87 -7.73 3.15
N ALA A 29 -19.19 -8.21 4.36
CA ALA A 29 -19.33 -7.37 5.54
C ALA A 29 -18.02 -6.68 5.93
N VAL A 30 -16.87 -7.30 5.65
CA VAL A 30 -15.54 -6.77 5.98
C VAL A 30 -14.83 -6.19 4.76
N ALA A 31 -15.44 -6.17 3.59
CA ALA A 31 -14.86 -5.60 2.39
C ALA A 31 -14.55 -4.11 2.57
N LYS A 32 -13.38 -3.69 2.08
CA LYS A 32 -12.91 -2.30 2.15
C LYS A 32 -12.87 -1.70 0.74
N PRO A 33 -13.33 -0.46 0.54
CA PRO A 33 -13.02 0.24 -0.71
C PRO A 33 -11.49 0.36 -0.83
N GLY A 34 -11.00 0.51 -2.05
CA GLY A 34 -9.62 0.85 -2.36
C GLY A 34 -9.54 1.64 -3.67
N VAL A 35 -8.34 2.09 -4.00
CA VAL A 35 -8.04 2.75 -5.27
C VAL A 35 -6.82 2.06 -5.89
N ARG A 36 -6.96 1.59 -7.13
CA ARG A 36 -5.85 1.09 -7.95
C ARG A 36 -5.11 2.24 -8.62
N LEU A 37 -3.80 2.09 -8.73
CA LEU A 37 -2.96 2.94 -9.58
C LEU A 37 -2.72 2.18 -10.89
N VAL A 38 -3.28 2.69 -11.98
CA VAL A 38 -3.17 2.07 -13.30
C VAL A 38 -2.34 2.99 -14.18
N VAL A 39 -1.28 2.46 -14.79
CA VAL A 39 -0.47 3.25 -15.72
C VAL A 39 -1.33 3.64 -16.92
N ASP A 40 -1.29 4.93 -17.25
CA ASP A 40 -2.00 5.49 -18.39
C ASP A 40 -1.17 6.63 -18.98
N GLU A 41 -0.43 6.35 -20.05
CA GLU A 41 0.43 7.32 -20.74
C GLU A 41 -0.34 8.52 -21.31
N THR A 42 -1.68 8.45 -21.36
CA THR A 42 -2.55 9.54 -21.79
C THR A 42 -3.07 10.39 -20.62
N SER A 43 -2.84 9.96 -19.38
CA SER A 43 -3.23 10.70 -18.18
C SER A 43 -2.54 12.06 -18.14
N SER A 44 -3.33 13.12 -17.99
CA SER A 44 -2.85 14.49 -17.79
C SER A 44 -2.74 14.88 -16.32
N GLY A 45 -2.98 13.93 -15.41
CA GLY A 45 -2.85 14.11 -13.96
C GLY A 45 -1.41 14.38 -13.54
N ARG A 46 -1.21 14.69 -12.26
CA ARG A 46 0.13 14.85 -11.68
C ARG A 46 0.63 13.58 -11.01
N SER A 47 -0.30 12.65 -10.75
CA SER A 47 -0.02 11.33 -10.19
C SER A 47 0.78 10.46 -11.17
N ARG A 48 1.89 9.89 -10.70
CA ARG A 48 2.85 9.16 -11.53
C ARG A 48 3.74 8.24 -10.70
N PHE A 49 4.33 7.25 -11.35
CA PHE A 49 5.55 6.58 -10.88
C PHE A 49 6.80 7.30 -11.40
N GLY A 50 7.87 7.28 -10.60
CA GLY A 50 9.18 7.79 -10.97
C GLY A 50 9.21 9.26 -11.43
N GLY A 51 10.20 9.57 -12.27
CA GLY A 51 10.44 10.91 -12.79
C GLY A 51 11.19 11.82 -11.82
N ALA A 52 11.08 13.13 -12.05
CA ALA A 52 11.66 14.14 -11.17
C ALA A 52 10.75 14.42 -9.96
N GLY A 53 11.36 14.80 -8.84
CA GLY A 53 10.63 15.27 -7.66
C GLY A 53 10.19 16.72 -7.79
N GLU A 54 9.18 17.11 -7.01
CA GLU A 54 8.72 18.48 -6.85
C GLU A 54 8.76 18.85 -5.36
N LEU A 55 9.91 19.29 -4.88
CA LEU A 55 10.15 19.54 -3.46
C LEU A 55 10.09 21.05 -3.15
N PRO A 56 9.65 21.46 -1.93
CA PRO A 56 9.72 22.85 -1.54
C PRO A 56 11.16 23.40 -1.53
N PRO A 57 11.38 24.69 -1.81
CA PRO A 57 12.70 25.30 -1.72
C PRO A 57 13.37 25.04 -0.37
N GLY A 58 14.62 24.57 -0.40
CA GLY A 58 15.41 24.27 0.80
C GLY A 58 15.14 22.90 1.43
N VAL A 59 14.18 22.12 0.92
CA VAL A 59 14.03 20.71 1.28
C VAL A 59 15.04 19.90 0.46
N GLU A 60 15.93 19.18 1.14
CA GLU A 60 16.91 18.32 0.49
C GLU A 60 16.26 17.04 -0.03
N TRP A 61 16.85 16.48 -1.08
CA TRP A 61 16.46 15.16 -1.59
C TRP A 61 16.66 14.09 -0.50
N PRO A 62 15.66 13.24 -0.22
CA PRO A 62 15.78 12.20 0.79
C PRO A 62 17.00 11.30 0.59
N ALA A 63 17.78 11.12 1.65
CA ALA A 63 18.97 10.28 1.66
C ALA A 63 19.15 9.67 3.05
N THR A 64 19.80 8.52 3.12
CA THR A 64 20.36 8.00 4.38
C THR A 64 21.81 7.60 4.19
N GLN A 65 22.65 7.92 5.17
CA GLN A 65 24.10 7.63 5.16
C GLN A 65 24.82 8.11 3.88
N GLY A 66 24.33 9.22 3.30
CA GLY A 66 24.86 9.78 2.05
C GLY A 66 24.38 9.08 0.78
N VAL A 67 23.55 8.05 0.88
CA VAL A 67 22.91 7.37 -0.26
C VAL A 67 21.57 8.04 -0.55
N PRO A 68 21.40 8.70 -1.71
CA PRO A 68 20.12 9.29 -2.09
C PRO A 68 19.09 8.20 -2.40
N MET A 69 17.87 8.41 -1.95
CA MET A 69 16.75 7.50 -2.18
C MET A 69 16.19 7.65 -3.60
N VAL A 70 15.51 6.61 -4.06
CA VAL A 70 14.78 6.56 -5.33
C VAL A 70 13.40 7.17 -5.11
N LEU A 71 12.96 8.04 -6.01
CA LEU A 71 11.56 8.48 -6.05
C LEU A 71 10.72 7.39 -6.72
N LEU A 72 9.87 6.72 -5.94
CA LEU A 72 9.00 5.64 -6.42
C LEU A 72 7.73 6.19 -7.07
N ALA A 73 7.06 7.11 -6.38
CA ALA A 73 5.77 7.64 -6.80
C ALA A 73 5.57 9.09 -6.34
N VAL A 74 4.78 9.83 -7.12
CA VAL A 74 4.21 11.12 -6.76
C VAL A 74 2.71 11.02 -6.92
N LEU A 75 1.93 11.29 -5.88
CA LEU A 75 0.46 11.23 -5.91
C LEU A 75 -0.11 12.62 -5.64
N ASP A 76 -1.05 13.06 -6.47
CA ASP A 76 -1.80 14.29 -6.24
C ASP A 76 -3.00 14.01 -5.33
N LEU A 77 -3.02 14.69 -4.19
CA LEU A 77 -4.09 14.54 -3.22
C LEU A 77 -5.42 15.12 -3.68
N ALA A 78 -5.40 16.09 -4.62
CA ALA A 78 -6.64 16.57 -5.22
C ALA A 78 -7.28 15.50 -6.11
N GLU A 79 -6.47 14.77 -6.89
CA GLU A 79 -6.94 13.63 -7.69
C GLU A 79 -7.47 12.49 -6.79
N LEU A 80 -6.77 12.20 -5.68
CA LEU A 80 -7.19 11.16 -4.73
C LEU A 80 -8.42 11.54 -3.91
N GLY A 81 -8.56 12.82 -3.56
CA GLY A 81 -9.68 13.33 -2.77
C GLY A 81 -11.04 13.18 -3.45
N GLU A 82 -11.07 13.00 -4.78
CA GLU A 82 -12.30 12.66 -5.52
C GLU A 82 -12.77 11.21 -5.27
N LEU A 83 -11.88 10.34 -4.80
CA LEU A 83 -12.09 8.89 -4.71
C LEU A 83 -12.06 8.37 -3.28
N TRP A 84 -11.39 9.08 -2.38
CA TRP A 84 -11.15 8.61 -1.01
C TRP A 84 -11.25 9.74 0.02
N ASP A 85 -12.23 9.62 0.91
CA ASP A 85 -12.36 10.50 2.06
C ASP A 85 -11.28 10.18 3.10
N GLY A 86 -10.45 11.16 3.46
CA GLY A 86 -9.49 11.04 4.55
C GLY A 86 -8.08 11.53 4.27
N PHE A 87 -7.76 11.79 3.00
CA PHE A 87 -6.55 12.52 2.62
C PHE A 87 -6.75 14.03 2.80
N PRO A 88 -5.68 14.81 3.03
CA PRO A 88 -5.76 16.25 2.87
C PRO A 88 -6.26 16.63 1.47
N PRO A 89 -6.93 17.78 1.31
CA PRO A 89 -7.66 18.10 0.06
C PRO A 89 -6.76 18.46 -1.12
N SER A 90 -5.45 18.66 -0.91
CA SER A 90 -4.53 19.13 -1.95
C SER A 90 -3.06 18.91 -1.56
N GLY A 91 -2.19 19.02 -2.56
CA GLY A 91 -0.74 18.86 -2.43
C GLY A 91 -0.28 17.53 -3.02
N LEU A 92 1.02 17.31 -3.02
CA LEU A 92 1.63 16.09 -3.55
C LEU A 92 2.20 15.24 -2.43
N LEU A 93 2.02 13.93 -2.51
CA LEU A 93 2.77 12.95 -1.72
C LEU A 93 3.88 12.37 -2.58
N HIS A 94 5.13 12.55 -2.15
CA HIS A 94 6.29 11.92 -2.78
C HIS A 94 6.76 10.75 -1.93
N PHE A 95 6.91 9.58 -2.54
CA PHE A 95 7.33 8.34 -1.88
C PHE A 95 8.75 8.01 -2.30
N PHE A 96 9.66 7.96 -1.33
CA PHE A 96 11.07 7.65 -1.54
C PHE A 96 11.44 6.38 -0.79
N CYS A 97 12.28 5.55 -1.40
CA CYS A 97 12.87 4.38 -0.76
C CYS A 97 14.31 4.16 -1.25
N LEU A 98 15.15 3.52 -0.44
CA LEU A 98 16.42 2.99 -0.93
C LEU A 98 16.19 1.90 -1.99
N ASN A 99 17.10 1.82 -2.96
CA ASN A 99 17.09 0.77 -3.98
C ASN A 99 17.56 -0.58 -3.39
N GLU A 100 17.03 -1.69 -3.92
CA GLU A 100 17.37 -3.06 -3.54
C GLU A 100 18.86 -3.42 -3.72
N GLU A 101 19.54 -2.81 -4.70
CA GLU A 101 20.99 -2.99 -4.90
C GLU A 101 21.82 -2.49 -3.69
N TYR A 102 21.22 -1.71 -2.78
CA TYR A 102 21.83 -1.26 -1.52
C TYR A 102 21.43 -2.09 -0.30
N ASP A 103 21.06 -3.35 -0.52
CA ASP A 103 20.80 -4.35 0.53
C ASP A 103 19.45 -4.13 1.23
N VAL A 104 18.36 -4.51 0.55
CA VAL A 104 17.04 -4.70 1.19
C VAL A 104 17.07 -5.78 2.28
N TRP A 105 18.04 -6.71 2.27
CA TRP A 105 18.28 -7.62 3.42
C TRP A 105 18.94 -6.91 4.61
N GLY A 106 19.44 -5.68 4.41
CA GLY A 106 19.87 -4.76 5.45
C GLY A 106 18.74 -3.92 6.06
N LEU A 107 17.51 -3.99 5.52
CA LEU A 107 16.31 -3.42 6.14
C LEU A 107 15.91 -4.13 7.43
N ASP A 108 16.47 -5.31 7.72
CA ASP A 108 16.26 -6.05 8.97
C ASP A 108 16.49 -5.20 10.23
N ARG A 109 17.14 -4.02 10.14
CA ARG A 109 17.36 -3.10 11.27
C ARG A 109 17.38 -1.60 10.97
N ARG A 110 16.87 -1.12 9.82
CA ARG A 110 17.02 0.31 9.44
C ARG A 110 15.70 0.98 9.08
N TRP A 111 15.05 1.54 10.09
CA TRP A 111 13.83 2.36 10.03
C TRP A 111 14.01 3.73 9.37
N ASP A 112 15.10 3.93 8.62
CA ASP A 112 15.41 5.17 7.93
C ASP A 112 15.56 5.01 6.40
N GLY A 113 15.23 3.83 5.86
CA GLY A 113 15.34 3.49 4.43
C GLY A 113 14.26 4.07 3.51
N TRP A 114 13.24 4.74 4.04
CA TRP A 114 12.16 5.35 3.26
C TRP A 114 11.81 6.76 3.73
N ARG A 115 11.24 7.60 2.87
CA ARG A 115 10.66 8.89 3.27
C ARG A 115 9.39 9.15 2.47
N VAL A 116 8.37 9.67 3.15
CA VAL A 116 7.18 10.23 2.49
C VAL A 116 7.14 11.72 2.79
N LEU A 117 7.12 12.53 1.73
CA LEU A 117 7.06 13.98 1.82
C LEU A 117 5.70 14.46 1.32
N HIS A 118 4.95 15.15 2.20
CA HIS A 118 3.79 15.93 1.80
C HIS A 118 4.24 17.34 1.41
N VAL A 119 4.06 17.65 0.14
CA VAL A 119 4.41 18.93 -0.46
C VAL A 119 3.12 19.75 -0.63
N PRO A 120 2.94 20.83 0.14
CA PRO A 120 1.76 21.68 0.01
C PRO A 120 1.62 22.24 -1.40
N ASP A 121 0.38 22.43 -1.83
CA ASP A 121 0.10 22.91 -3.19
C ASP A 121 0.76 24.27 -3.48
N GLY A 122 1.29 24.42 -4.69
CA GLY A 122 2.02 25.62 -5.12
C GLY A 122 3.40 25.85 -4.46
N THR A 123 3.86 24.98 -3.56
CA THR A 123 5.18 25.13 -2.90
C THR A 123 6.29 24.31 -3.56
N GLY A 124 5.93 23.20 -4.23
CA GLY A 124 6.89 22.33 -4.90
C GLY A 124 7.54 23.00 -6.10
N VAL A 125 8.86 22.84 -6.24
CA VAL A 125 9.60 23.22 -7.43
C VAL A 125 10.26 21.98 -8.05
N PRO A 126 10.35 21.88 -9.39
CA PRO A 126 11.06 20.79 -10.03
C PRO A 126 12.47 20.64 -9.44
N THR A 127 12.74 19.47 -8.89
CA THR A 127 13.99 19.15 -8.21
C THR A 127 14.69 18.08 -9.02
N ALA A 128 15.90 18.40 -9.48
CA ALA A 128 16.73 17.46 -10.22
C ALA A 128 17.14 16.31 -9.30
N VAL A 129 17.21 15.12 -9.88
CA VAL A 129 17.67 13.93 -9.18
C VAL A 129 19.18 14.11 -8.89
N PRO A 130 19.63 13.91 -7.64
CA PRO A 130 21.04 14.05 -7.30
C PRO A 130 21.94 13.06 -8.06
N ASP A 131 23.21 13.44 -8.25
CA ASP A 131 24.22 12.53 -8.80
C ASP A 131 24.33 11.26 -7.94
N GLY A 132 24.34 10.09 -8.62
CA GLY A 132 24.43 8.78 -7.96
C GLY A 132 23.11 8.22 -7.44
N ALA A 133 22.00 8.95 -7.52
CA ALA A 133 20.67 8.39 -7.27
C ALA A 133 20.19 7.59 -8.48
N MET A 134 19.60 6.41 -8.23
CA MET A 134 18.88 5.69 -9.27
C MET A 134 17.63 6.49 -9.67
N THR A 135 17.36 6.53 -10.98
CA THR A 135 16.18 7.18 -11.54
C THR A 135 15.22 6.14 -12.08
N MET A 136 13.95 6.33 -11.78
CA MET A 136 12.87 5.60 -12.43
C MET A 136 12.25 6.45 -13.54
N PRO A 137 11.85 5.85 -14.67
CA PRO A 137 11.15 6.57 -15.72
C PRO A 137 9.84 7.13 -15.18
N LEU A 138 9.45 8.32 -15.67
CA LEU A 138 8.14 8.87 -15.40
C LEU A 138 7.09 8.01 -16.10
N ARG A 139 6.15 7.46 -15.34
CA ARG A 139 4.98 6.73 -15.86
C ARG A 139 3.72 7.37 -15.28
N PRO A 140 2.91 8.10 -16.06
CA PRO A 140 1.69 8.70 -15.54
C PRO A 140 0.72 7.60 -15.10
N VAL A 141 -0.02 7.84 -14.02
CA VAL A 141 -1.05 6.92 -13.56
C VAL A 141 -2.40 7.61 -13.55
N ARG A 142 -3.45 6.80 -13.68
CA ARG A 142 -4.82 7.17 -13.34
C ARG A 142 -5.28 6.30 -12.18
N PHE A 143 -6.32 6.77 -11.50
CA PHE A 143 -6.94 6.03 -10.42
C PHE A 143 -8.18 5.29 -10.88
N ALA A 144 -8.45 4.14 -10.26
CA ALA A 144 -9.67 3.40 -10.46
C ALA A 144 -10.16 2.78 -9.15
N HIS A 145 -11.46 2.84 -8.89
CA HIS A 145 -12.01 2.23 -7.67
C HIS A 145 -11.89 0.71 -7.70
N VAL A 146 -11.65 0.13 -6.53
CA VAL A 146 -11.70 -1.31 -6.30
C VAL A 146 -12.43 -1.59 -4.98
N CYS A 147 -13.11 -2.73 -4.88
CA CYS A 147 -13.61 -3.24 -3.61
C CYS A 147 -12.74 -4.45 -3.22
N THR A 148 -11.99 -4.31 -2.15
CA THR A 148 -11.02 -5.30 -1.68
C THR A 148 -11.64 -6.17 -0.60
N VAL A 149 -11.15 -7.40 -0.50
CA VAL A 149 -11.50 -8.37 0.55
C VAL A 149 -10.21 -8.80 1.26
N PRO A 150 -10.28 -9.27 2.51
CA PRO A 150 -9.09 -9.70 3.25
C PRO A 150 -8.33 -10.80 2.50
N SER A 151 -7.00 -10.78 2.61
CA SER A 151 -6.17 -11.92 2.20
C SER A 151 -6.47 -13.15 3.07
N LEU A 152 -6.18 -14.34 2.54
CA LEU A 152 -6.30 -15.61 3.28
C LEU A 152 -5.39 -15.69 4.50
N ASP A 153 -4.27 -14.98 4.44
CA ASP A 153 -3.20 -15.00 5.42
C ASP A 153 -3.22 -13.75 6.31
N ASP A 154 -4.27 -12.94 6.19
CA ASP A 154 -4.54 -11.87 7.15
C ASP A 154 -4.98 -12.49 8.49
N GLY A 155 -4.20 -12.22 9.53
CA GLY A 155 -4.37 -12.79 10.87
C GLY A 155 -5.72 -12.48 11.52
N LEU A 156 -6.45 -11.48 11.03
CA LEU A 156 -7.81 -11.14 11.50
C LEU A 156 -8.85 -12.19 11.13
N PHE A 157 -8.57 -13.06 10.14
CA PHE A 157 -9.50 -14.06 9.64
C PHE A 157 -8.94 -15.48 9.72
N GLN A 158 -9.43 -16.24 10.70
CA GLN A 158 -9.08 -17.64 10.82
C GLN A 158 -10.01 -18.50 9.96
N TRP A 159 -9.56 -18.84 8.76
CA TRP A 159 -10.26 -19.75 7.86
C TRP A 159 -9.85 -21.20 8.14
N HIS A 160 -10.82 -22.08 8.43
CA HIS A 160 -10.56 -23.48 8.78
C HIS A 160 -11.17 -24.48 7.81
N GLY A 161 -10.49 -25.61 7.62
CA GLY A 161 -11.03 -26.76 6.90
C GLY A 161 -11.44 -26.42 5.45
N PRO A 162 -12.60 -26.92 4.97
CA PRO A 162 -13.08 -26.67 3.61
C PRO A 162 -13.33 -25.19 3.28
N GLU A 163 -13.65 -24.35 4.27
CA GLU A 163 -13.92 -22.92 4.04
C GLU A 163 -12.67 -22.22 3.50
N ARG A 164 -11.49 -22.50 4.03
CA ARG A 164 -10.23 -21.86 3.58
C ARG A 164 -10.00 -22.05 2.08
N ARG A 165 -10.29 -23.23 1.55
CA ARG A 165 -10.13 -23.50 0.11
C ARG A 165 -11.14 -22.73 -0.73
N LEU A 166 -12.41 -22.69 -0.31
CA LEU A 166 -13.45 -21.94 -1.02
C LEU A 166 -13.14 -20.44 -1.03
N VAL A 167 -12.75 -19.88 0.12
CA VAL A 167 -12.33 -18.47 0.21
C VAL A 167 -11.11 -18.23 -0.68
N ALA A 168 -10.16 -19.17 -0.75
CA ALA A 168 -8.97 -19.00 -1.58
C ALA A 168 -9.29 -18.93 -3.08
N ASP A 169 -10.17 -19.82 -3.53
CA ASP A 169 -10.63 -19.86 -4.92
C ASP A 169 -11.45 -18.59 -5.24
N PHE A 170 -12.30 -18.15 -4.30
CA PHE A 170 -13.04 -16.89 -4.43
C PHE A 170 -12.15 -15.66 -4.48
N VAL A 171 -11.15 -15.51 -3.60
CA VAL A 171 -10.25 -14.34 -3.59
C VAL A 171 -9.52 -14.22 -4.92
N ARG A 172 -9.02 -15.34 -5.46
CA ARG A 172 -8.43 -15.37 -6.81
C ARG A 172 -9.44 -14.97 -7.89
N ALA A 173 -10.64 -15.55 -7.88
CA ALA A 173 -11.65 -15.24 -8.89
C ALA A 173 -12.15 -13.79 -8.79
N TRP A 174 -12.27 -13.25 -7.58
CA TRP A 174 -12.66 -11.85 -7.36
C TRP A 174 -11.57 -10.89 -7.86
N ARG A 175 -10.28 -11.21 -7.66
CA ARG A 175 -9.17 -10.41 -8.19
C ARG A 175 -9.31 -10.21 -9.70
N VAL A 176 -9.51 -11.30 -10.45
CA VAL A 176 -9.76 -11.27 -11.92
C VAL A 176 -10.98 -10.42 -12.26
N ARG A 177 -12.13 -10.70 -11.64
CA ARG A 177 -13.38 -9.97 -11.90
C ARG A 177 -13.23 -8.47 -11.60
N SER A 178 -12.57 -8.13 -10.50
CA SER A 178 -12.38 -6.73 -10.11
C SER A 178 -11.54 -5.96 -11.14
N ALA A 179 -10.54 -6.62 -11.74
CA ALA A 179 -9.74 -6.05 -12.83
C ALA A 179 -10.58 -5.78 -14.09
N GLU A 180 -11.42 -6.74 -14.48
CA GLU A 180 -12.35 -6.57 -15.60
C GLU A 180 -13.33 -5.41 -15.39
N LEU A 181 -13.95 -5.33 -14.22
CA LEU A 181 -14.88 -4.24 -13.84
C LEU A 181 -14.18 -2.87 -13.82
N GLY A 182 -12.91 -2.90 -13.45
CA GLY A 182 -12.01 -1.77 -13.34
C GLY A 182 -11.41 -1.26 -14.64
N GLY A 183 -11.39 -2.11 -15.67
CA GLY A 183 -10.72 -1.83 -16.93
C GLY A 183 -9.20 -1.72 -16.79
N TRP A 184 -8.59 -2.61 -16.01
CA TRP A 184 -7.15 -2.85 -15.99
C TRP A 184 -6.88 -4.35 -16.21
N SER A 185 -5.73 -4.72 -16.75
CA SER A 185 -5.44 -6.12 -17.06
C SER A 185 -4.85 -6.86 -15.86
N GLU A 186 -5.03 -8.18 -15.79
CA GLU A 186 -4.41 -9.05 -14.78
C GLU A 186 -2.91 -9.24 -15.03
N GLU A 187 -2.48 -9.20 -16.30
CA GLU A 187 -1.06 -9.28 -16.67
C GLU A 187 -0.28 -8.01 -16.30
N GLU A 188 -0.97 -6.90 -16.07
CA GLU A 188 -0.48 -5.64 -15.49
C GLU A 188 -0.95 -5.48 -14.02
N ASP A 189 -1.50 -6.55 -13.39
CA ASP A 189 -2.05 -6.47 -12.04
C ASP A 189 -0.97 -6.66 -11.00
N ASP A 190 -0.27 -5.56 -10.81
CA ASP A 190 0.93 -5.41 -10.00
C ASP A 190 0.59 -4.98 -8.57
N GLU A 191 -0.68 -5.09 -8.22
CA GLU A 191 -1.26 -4.80 -6.92
C GLU A 191 -0.95 -3.40 -6.36
N HIS A 192 -0.70 -2.43 -7.25
CA HIS A 192 -0.51 -1.03 -6.88
C HIS A 192 -1.82 -0.45 -6.36
N GLN A 193 -1.87 -0.10 -5.08
CA GLN A 193 -3.11 0.37 -4.46
C GLN A 193 -2.95 1.37 -3.33
N ILE A 194 -4.05 2.05 -3.03
CA ILE A 194 -4.25 2.94 -1.89
C ILE A 194 -5.50 2.46 -1.14
N GLY A 195 -5.43 2.45 0.19
CA GLY A 195 -6.50 1.92 1.02
C GLY A 195 -6.75 0.44 0.79
N GLY A 196 -7.96 -0.02 1.09
CA GLY A 196 -8.34 -1.42 0.95
C GLY A 196 -7.70 -2.36 1.98
N TRP A 197 -7.83 -3.65 1.71
CA TRP A 197 -7.08 -4.72 2.37
C TRP A 197 -5.72 -4.88 1.71
N PRO A 198 -4.63 -5.05 2.50
CA PRO A 198 -3.32 -5.31 1.94
C PRO A 198 -3.31 -6.67 1.24
N THR A 199 -2.52 -6.79 0.18
CA THR A 199 -1.98 -8.11 -0.16
C THR A 199 -1.09 -8.54 1.00
N VAL A 200 -1.09 -9.82 1.35
CA VAL A 200 -0.29 -10.34 2.46
C VAL A 200 0.52 -11.53 1.97
N ILE A 201 1.83 -11.53 2.22
CA ILE A 201 2.72 -12.67 1.97
C ILE A 201 3.05 -13.38 3.30
N ASN A 202 3.66 -12.68 4.27
CA ASN A 202 4.11 -13.27 5.54
C ASN A 202 3.35 -12.78 6.79
N GLY A 203 2.12 -12.30 6.61
CA GLY A 203 1.26 -11.77 7.68
C GLY A 203 1.01 -10.27 7.58
N SER A 204 0.45 -9.66 8.63
CA SER A 204 0.12 -8.24 8.61
C SER A 204 1.37 -7.38 8.33
N PRO A 205 1.34 -6.47 7.32
CA PRO A 205 2.49 -5.63 7.00
C PRO A 205 2.83 -4.62 8.11
N TRP A 206 1.93 -4.45 9.08
CA TRP A 206 2.11 -3.54 10.22
C TRP A 206 2.76 -4.22 11.42
N TRP A 207 3.03 -5.54 11.32
CA TRP A 207 3.62 -6.30 12.41
C TRP A 207 4.89 -5.65 12.96
N TYR A 208 5.74 -5.11 12.09
CA TYR A 208 7.01 -4.55 12.54
C TYR A 208 6.94 -3.07 12.96
N ALA A 209 5.81 -2.39 12.74
CA ALA A 209 5.67 -0.95 12.98
C ALA A 209 5.85 -0.52 14.45
N HIS A 210 5.68 -1.45 15.41
CA HIS A 210 5.97 -1.20 16.84
C HIS A 210 7.01 -2.14 17.43
N PHE A 211 7.67 -2.98 16.62
CA PHE A 211 8.54 -4.05 17.12
C PHE A 211 9.69 -3.51 18.01
N GLU A 212 10.21 -2.32 17.72
CA GLU A 212 11.23 -1.64 18.53
C GLU A 212 10.80 -1.34 19.97
N SER A 213 9.49 -1.11 20.17
CA SER A 213 8.94 -0.77 21.48
C SER A 213 8.68 -1.99 22.35
N LEU A 214 8.82 -3.20 21.79
CA LEU A 214 8.48 -4.45 22.48
C LEU A 214 9.68 -5.00 23.25
N GLU A 215 9.44 -5.40 24.49
CA GLU A 215 10.44 -6.10 25.30
C GLU A 215 10.57 -7.57 24.87
N LEU A 216 11.76 -7.97 24.44
CA LEU A 216 12.08 -9.36 24.12
C LEU A 216 12.47 -10.13 25.40
N THR A 217 12.13 -11.41 25.45
CA THR A 217 12.63 -12.36 26.44
C THR A 217 14.15 -12.53 26.31
N ALA A 218 14.78 -13.18 27.31
CA ALA A 218 16.21 -13.49 27.26
C ALA A 218 16.62 -14.39 26.07
N ALA A 219 15.66 -15.09 25.44
CA ALA A 219 15.87 -15.89 24.24
C ALA A 219 15.75 -15.08 22.92
N GLY A 220 15.42 -13.78 23.00
CA GLY A 220 15.18 -12.93 21.83
C GLY A 220 13.78 -13.08 21.24
N GLU A 221 12.86 -13.73 21.94
CA GLU A 221 11.47 -13.95 21.51
C GLU A 221 10.52 -13.04 22.28
N LEU A 222 9.39 -12.65 21.68
CA LEU A 222 8.30 -12.00 22.42
C LEU A 222 7.61 -13.02 23.34
N SER A 223 7.24 -12.60 24.55
CA SER A 223 6.31 -13.39 25.36
C SER A 223 4.93 -13.44 24.68
N GLU A 224 4.12 -14.47 24.97
CA GLU A 224 2.75 -14.54 24.44
C GLU A 224 1.92 -13.31 24.81
N GLU A 225 2.12 -12.75 26.01
CA GLU A 225 1.44 -11.53 26.47
C GLU A 225 1.88 -10.29 25.69
N ALA A 226 3.18 -10.10 25.47
CA ALA A 226 3.70 -8.98 24.68
C ALA A 226 3.24 -9.07 23.23
N ARG A 227 3.18 -10.28 22.68
CA ARG A 227 2.65 -10.54 21.33
C ARG A 227 1.18 -10.15 21.21
N ALA A 228 0.33 -10.62 22.13
CA ALA A 228 -1.09 -10.31 22.12
C ALA A 228 -1.38 -8.81 22.33
N GLU A 229 -0.57 -8.14 23.17
CA GLU A 229 -0.68 -6.69 23.37
C GLU A 229 -0.34 -5.91 22.09
N HIS A 230 0.73 -6.31 21.41
CA HIS A 230 1.16 -5.71 20.15
C HIS A 230 0.12 -5.87 19.03
N GLU A 231 -0.46 -7.07 18.90
CA GLU A 231 -1.58 -7.35 17.98
C GLU A 231 -2.75 -6.39 18.26
N ARG A 232 -3.18 -6.30 19.53
CA ARG A 232 -4.27 -5.43 19.95
C ARG A 232 -3.99 -3.95 19.66
N GLN A 233 -2.79 -3.46 19.92
CA GLN A 233 -2.42 -2.07 19.63
C GLN A 233 -2.48 -1.77 18.13
N THR A 234 -1.94 -2.68 17.31
CA THR A 234 -1.97 -2.54 15.85
C THR A 234 -3.40 -2.52 15.31
N GLU A 235 -4.28 -3.36 15.86
CA GLU A 235 -5.71 -3.36 15.53
C GLU A 235 -6.41 -2.06 15.94
N GLU A 236 -6.19 -1.59 17.17
CA GLU A 236 -6.79 -0.35 17.71
C GLU A 236 -6.37 0.90 16.92
N GLU A 237 -5.17 0.90 16.35
CA GLU A 237 -4.67 2.02 15.56
C GLU A 237 -5.28 2.13 14.16
N ASN A 238 -5.95 1.07 13.70
CA ASN A 238 -6.62 0.99 12.40
C ASN A 238 -5.70 1.49 11.28
N TRP A 239 -4.58 0.79 11.08
CA TRP A 239 -3.58 1.15 10.07
C TRP A 239 -4.19 1.22 8.67
N GLN A 240 -3.81 2.28 7.94
CA GLN A 240 -4.26 2.53 6.58
C GLN A 240 -3.10 2.35 5.61
N ILE A 241 -3.38 1.68 4.48
CA ILE A 241 -2.46 1.66 3.34
C ILE A 241 -2.54 3.02 2.67
N VAL A 242 -1.43 3.74 2.69
CA VAL A 242 -1.27 5.01 1.97
C VAL A 242 -0.76 4.75 0.56
N LEU A 243 0.09 3.74 0.38
CA LEU A 243 0.51 3.24 -0.92
C LEU A 243 1.00 1.81 -0.77
N GLN A 244 0.63 0.93 -1.68
CA GLN A 244 1.19 -0.40 -1.87
C GLN A 244 1.72 -0.47 -3.30
N LEU A 245 2.92 -1.01 -3.49
CA LEU A 245 3.52 -1.23 -4.81
C LEU A 245 4.01 -2.66 -4.91
N GLY A 246 3.43 -3.46 -5.82
CA GLY A 246 3.88 -4.83 -6.06
C GLY A 246 4.95 -4.94 -7.14
N THR A 247 5.46 -6.14 -7.32
CA THR A 247 6.49 -6.45 -8.33
C THR A 247 5.86 -6.55 -9.71
N ASP A 248 6.47 -5.88 -10.69
CA ASP A 248 6.00 -5.77 -12.06
C ASP A 248 7.07 -5.36 -13.07
N GLY A 249 6.64 -4.80 -14.22
CA GLY A 249 7.54 -4.23 -15.22
C GLY A 249 8.17 -2.89 -14.83
N ILE A 250 7.85 -2.32 -13.67
CA ILE A 250 8.27 -1.00 -13.18
C ILE A 250 9.11 -1.12 -11.91
N PHE A 251 8.62 -1.87 -10.94
CA PHE A 251 9.19 -2.17 -9.64
C PHE A 251 9.56 -3.65 -9.56
N ASN A 252 10.67 -3.94 -8.91
CA ASN A 252 11.07 -5.29 -8.59
C ASN A 252 11.33 -5.33 -7.08
N TRP A 253 10.59 -6.19 -6.37
CA TRP A 253 10.74 -6.38 -4.94
C TRP A 253 11.19 -7.81 -4.68
N ALA A 254 12.50 -8.02 -4.58
CA ALA A 254 13.13 -9.32 -4.37
C ALA A 254 12.57 -10.43 -5.28
N ASP A 255 11.87 -11.42 -4.72
CA ASP A 255 11.35 -12.60 -5.42
C ASP A 255 9.84 -12.50 -5.73
N GLY A 256 9.39 -11.32 -6.16
CA GLY A 256 7.99 -11.08 -6.49
C GLY A 256 7.17 -10.54 -5.33
N GLY A 257 7.84 -9.87 -4.39
CA GLY A 257 7.25 -9.22 -3.24
C GLY A 257 6.55 -7.89 -3.55
N LEU A 258 6.34 -7.12 -2.49
CA LEU A 258 5.78 -5.78 -2.56
C LEU A 258 6.25 -4.91 -1.39
N ILE A 259 6.16 -3.59 -1.56
CA ILE A 259 6.36 -2.62 -0.50
C ILE A 259 5.03 -1.96 -0.12
N TYR A 260 4.81 -1.80 1.18
CA TYR A 260 3.69 -1.08 1.78
C TYR A 260 4.19 0.21 2.39
N PHE A 261 3.39 1.26 2.28
CA PHE A 261 3.50 2.50 3.03
C PHE A 261 2.20 2.69 3.77
N GLY A 262 2.26 2.84 5.09
CA GLY A 262 1.07 3.01 5.90
C GLY A 262 1.28 3.81 7.16
N LEU A 263 0.16 4.19 7.77
CA LEU A 263 0.13 4.88 9.05
C LEU A 263 -1.25 4.74 9.70
N PRO A 264 -1.35 4.90 11.04
CA PRO A 264 -2.63 4.91 11.75
C PRO A 264 -3.62 5.93 11.20
N GLU A 265 -4.91 5.57 11.13
CA GLU A 265 -5.97 6.42 10.56
C GLU A 265 -5.96 7.86 11.11
N LYS A 266 -5.74 8.00 12.43
CA LYS A 266 -5.66 9.31 13.11
C LYS A 266 -4.57 10.22 12.53
N LEU A 267 -3.43 9.65 12.12
CA LEU A 267 -2.31 10.39 11.54
C LEU A 267 -2.58 10.73 10.07
N LEU A 268 -3.29 9.86 9.35
CA LEU A 268 -3.69 10.08 7.96
C LEU A 268 -4.61 11.28 7.87
N ARG A 269 -5.66 11.30 8.71
CA ARG A 269 -6.59 12.43 8.79
C ARG A 269 -5.93 13.73 9.25
N ALA A 270 -4.84 13.63 10.01
CA ALA A 270 -4.04 14.78 10.44
C ALA A 270 -2.97 15.22 9.42
N GLY A 271 -2.86 14.54 8.27
CA GLY A 271 -1.85 14.82 7.24
C GLY A 271 -0.40 14.59 7.70
N ARG A 272 -0.18 13.71 8.68
CA ARG A 272 1.14 13.44 9.29
C ARG A 272 1.90 12.36 8.53
N PHE A 273 2.08 12.57 7.22
CA PHE A 273 2.80 11.63 6.35
C PHE A 273 4.28 11.50 6.70
N ASP A 274 4.84 12.43 7.47
CA ASP A 274 6.18 12.30 8.08
C ASP A 274 6.30 11.11 9.05
N ARG A 275 5.16 10.51 9.45
CA ARG A 275 5.07 9.36 10.35
C ARG A 275 4.75 8.05 9.63
N THR A 276 4.86 8.02 8.31
CA THR A 276 4.62 6.81 7.50
C THR A 276 5.64 5.73 7.85
N TRP A 277 5.17 4.51 8.08
CA TRP A 277 5.98 3.30 8.08
C TRP A 277 6.04 2.72 6.67
N ALA A 278 7.17 2.12 6.30
CA ALA A 278 7.24 1.28 5.12
C ALA A 278 7.76 -0.11 5.48
N GLU A 279 7.17 -1.12 4.85
CA GLU A 279 7.54 -2.53 5.01
C GLU A 279 7.68 -3.13 3.62
N MET A 280 8.74 -3.91 3.37
CA MET A 280 8.86 -4.73 2.17
C MET A 280 8.72 -6.19 2.58
N ASP A 281 7.88 -6.93 1.85
CA ASP A 281 7.63 -8.35 2.10
C ASP A 281 7.73 -9.12 0.79
N SER A 282 8.28 -10.33 0.83
CA SER A 282 8.53 -11.19 -0.34
C SER A 282 8.42 -12.68 0.03
N CYS A 283 8.48 -13.58 -0.96
CA CYS A 283 8.10 -15.00 -0.80
C CYS A 283 9.14 -15.88 -0.09
#